data_AF-A0A0P0RP05-F1
#
_entry.id   AF-A0A0P0RP05-F1
#
_cell.length_a   1.000
_cell.length_b   1.000
_cell.length_c   1.000
_cell.angle_alpha   90.00
_cell.angle_beta   90.00
_cell.angle_gamma   90.00
#
_symmetry.space_group_name_H-M   'P 1'
#
loop_
_entity.id
_entity.type
_entity.pdbx_description
1 polymer ?
#
loop_
_entity_poly.entity_id
_entity_poly.type
_entity_poly.pdbx_seq_one_letter_code
_entity_poly.pdbx_strand_id
1 'polypeptide(L)' 'MTQREKQIVSLIGNGLRGDEIAVSLKISPQTVRKHRANIAQKLGFSTTVQLVSYAVTVAQSSSMSPFPHHCCNTRQT' A
#
# COMPACT_ATOMS: atom_id res chain seq x y z
N MET A 1 -8.53 -0.33 -13.95
CA MET A 1 -7.47 0.15 -13.05
C MET A 1 -6.52 1.03 -13.87
N THR A 2 -6.12 2.19 -13.36
CA THR A 2 -5.17 3.10 -14.03
C THR A 2 -3.71 2.72 -13.73
N GLN A 3 -2.77 3.20 -14.56
CA GLN A 3 -1.34 2.93 -14.39
C GLN A 3 -0.83 3.35 -13.00
N ARG A 4 -1.30 4.49 -12.48
CA ARG A 4 -0.91 5.01 -11.16
C ARG A 4 -1.43 4.14 -10.01
N GLU A 5 -2.65 3.63 -10.12
CA GLU A 5 -3.20 2.71 -9.13
C GLU A 5 -2.38 1.42 -9.04
N LYS A 6 -1.96 0.85 -10.18
CA LYS A 6 -1.09 -0.33 -10.22
C LYS A 6 0.27 -0.07 -9.55
N GLN A 7 0.88 1.08 -9.80
CA GLN A 7 2.14 1.46 -9.14
C GLN A 7 1.99 1.52 -7.62
N ILE A 8 0.91 2.12 -7.13
CA ILE A 8 0.62 2.19 -5.70
C ILE A 8 0.45 0.79 -5.11
N VAL A 9 -0.29 -0.10 -5.77
CA VAL A 9 -0.47 -1.50 -5.33
C VAL A 9 0.87 -2.23 -5.28
N SER A 10 1.72 -2.13 -6.31
CA SER A 10 3.07 -2.74 -6.29
C SER A 10 3.91 -2.26 -5.11
N LEU A 11 3.92 -0.96 -4.84
CA LEU A 11 4.71 -0.40 -3.74
C LEU A 11 4.16 -0.82 -2.37
N ILE A 12 2.83 -0.98 -2.24
CA ILE A 12 2.20 -1.54 -1.03
C ILE A 12 2.59 -3.00 -0.82
N GLY A 13 2.69 -3.79 -1.90
CA GLY A 13 3.17 -5.18 -1.85
C GLY A 13 4.60 -5.31 -1.33
N ASN A 14 5.43 -4.28 -1.57
CA ASN A 14 6.79 -4.18 -1.03
C ASN A 14 6.83 -3.76 0.45
N GLY A 15 5.69 -3.53 1.09
CA GLY A 15 5.62 -3.10 2.49
C GLY A 15 5.84 -1.60 2.72
N LEU A 16 5.88 -0.79 1.65
CA LEU A 16 6.09 0.66 1.78
C LEU A 16 4.87 1.36 2.40
N ARG A 17 5.15 2.32 3.27
CA ARG A 17 4.12 3.16 3.88
C ARG A 17 3.56 4.18 2.89
N GLY A 18 2.35 4.69 3.18
CA GLY A 18 1.72 5.71 2.35
C GLY A 18 2.60 6.94 2.11
N ASP A 19 3.39 7.34 3.10
CA ASP A 19 4.36 8.43 3.01
C ASP A 19 5.57 8.08 2.13
N GLU A 20 6.08 6.85 2.20
CA GLU A 20 7.19 6.41 1.35
C GLU A 20 6.76 6.26 -0.11
N ILE A 21 5.53 5.76 -0.34
CA ILE A 21 4.89 5.70 -1.66
C ILE A 21 4.74 7.10 -2.24
N ALA A 22 4.32 8.07 -1.41
CA ALA A 22 4.19 9.45 -1.80
C ALA A 22 5.53 10.05 -2.25
N VAL A 23 6.61 9.80 -1.51
CA VAL A 23 7.96 10.22 -1.87
C VAL A 23 8.43 9.55 -3.16
N SER A 24 8.25 8.23 -3.28
CA SER A 24 8.66 7.45 -4.46
C SER A 24 7.94 7.91 -5.74
N LEU A 25 6.64 8.21 -5.64
CA LEU A 25 5.82 8.65 -6.77
C LEU A 25 5.80 10.16 -6.99
N LYS A 26 6.48 10.93 -6.12
CA LYS A 26 6.48 12.40 -6.05
C LYS A 26 5.07 13.00 -6.00
N ILE A 27 4.20 12.42 -5.19
CA ILE A 27 2.80 12.88 -4.97
C ILE A 27 2.54 13.13 -3.49
N SER A 28 1.45 13.82 -3.17
CA SER A 28 1.07 14.03 -1.77
C SER A 28 0.56 12.74 -1.10
N PRO A 29 0.86 12.49 0.19
CA PRO A 29 0.32 11.34 0.92
C PRO A 29 -1.22 11.35 1.00
N GLN A 30 -1.85 12.53 0.94
CA GLN A 30 -3.31 12.62 0.78
C GLN A 30 -3.80 12.01 -0.53
N THR A 31 -3.06 12.22 -1.62
CA THR A 31 -3.36 11.65 -2.93
C THR A 31 -3.23 10.12 -2.89
N VAL A 32 -2.21 9.58 -2.20
CA VAL A 32 -2.07 8.13 -1.97
C VAL A 32 -3.27 7.57 -1.18
N ARG A 33 -3.71 8.24 -0.11
CA ARG A 33 -4.92 7.84 0.64
C ARG A 33 -6.15 7.80 -0.26
N LYS A 34 -6.36 8.81 -1.11
CA LYS A 34 -7.50 8.88 -2.04
C LYS A 34 -7.42 7.77 -3.09
N HIS A 35 -6.24 7.52 -3.65
CA HIS A 35 -6.03 6.40 -4.57
C HIS A 35 -6.32 5.06 -3.91
N ARG A 36 -5.86 4.83 -2.67
CA ARG A 36 -6.17 3.60 -1.93
C ARG A 36 -7.67 3.38 -1.75
N ALA A 37 -8.42 4.42 -1.39
CA ALA A 37 -9.88 4.34 -1.25
C ALA A 37 -10.56 4.00 -2.60
N ASN A 38 -10.12 4.62 -3.69
CA ASN A 38 -10.64 4.33 -5.02
C ASN A 38 -10.31 2.90 -5.47
N ILE A 39 -9.08 2.43 -5.23
CA ILE A 39 -8.65 1.07 -5.55
C ILE A 39 -9.47 0.05 -4.76
N ALA A 40 -9.64 0.29 -3.46
CA ALA A 40 -10.43 -0.56 -2.58
C ALA A 40 -11.89 -0.65 -3.05
N GLN A 41 -12.53 0.49 -3.36
CA GLN A 41 -13.88 0.49 -3.94
C GLN A 41 -13.94 -0.27 -5.28
N LYS A 42 -12.95 -0.09 -6.14
CA LYS A 42 -12.93 -0.67 -7.49
C LYS A 42 -12.67 -2.18 -7.50
N LEU A 43 -11.96 -2.69 -6.48
CA LEU A 43 -11.70 -4.12 -6.30
C LEU A 43 -12.68 -4.77 -5.30
N GLY A 44 -13.58 -4.00 -4.69
CA GLY A 44 -14.50 -4.48 -3.66
C GLY A 44 -13.83 -4.84 -2.34
N PHE A 45 -12.60 -4.36 -2.09
CA PHE A 45 -11.89 -4.63 -0.85
C PHE A 45 -12.36 -3.70 0.26
N SER A 46 -12.76 -4.27 1.39
CA SER A 46 -13.21 -3.50 2.55
C SER A 46 -12.06 -3.04 3.44
N THR A 47 -10.85 -3.62 3.27
CA THR A 47 -9.75 -3.42 4.20
C THR A 47 -8.41 -3.30 3.49
N THR A 48 -7.53 -2.45 4.04
CA THR A 48 -6.13 -2.31 3.59
C THR A 48 -5.41 -3.66 3.57
N VAL A 49 -5.71 -4.55 4.52
CA VAL A 49 -5.13 -5.89 4.58
C VAL A 49 -5.42 -6.69 3.32
N GLN A 50 -6.64 -6.64 2.79
CA GLN A 50 -6.99 -7.33 1.53
C GLN A 50 -6.21 -6.75 0.34
N LEU A 51 -6.01 -5.43 0.32
CA LEU A 51 -5.23 -4.77 -0.72
C LEU A 51 -3.74 -5.13 -0.63
N VAL A 52 -3.19 -5.23 0.58
CA VAL A 52 -1.82 -5.69 0.83
C VAL A 52 -1.68 -7.15 0.43
N SER A 53 -2.58 -8.04 0.88
CA SER A 53 -2.58 -9.45 0.48
C SER A 53 -2.65 -9.59 -1.03
N TYR A 54 -3.54 -8.85 -1.71
CA TYR A 54 -3.60 -8.85 -3.17
C TYR A 54 -2.31 -8.36 -3.82
N ALA A 55 -1.72 -7.28 -3.31
CA ALA A 55 -0.44 -6.76 -3.79
C ALA A 55 0.69 -7.79 -3.62
N VAL A 56 0.71 -8.47 -2.47
CA VAL A 56 1.65 -9.55 -2.15
C VAL A 56 1.41 -10.74 -3.08
N THR A 57 0.18 -11.16 -3.33
CA THR A 57 -0.12 -12.26 -4.26
C THR A 57 0.34 -11.93 -5.69
N VAL A 58 0.17 -10.67 -6.12
CA VAL A 58 0.63 -10.21 -7.44
C VAL A 58 2.16 -10.07 -7.49
N ALA A 59 2.82 -9.78 -6.35
CA ALA A 59 4.27 -9.62 -6.27
C ALA A 59 5.04 -10.92 -5.99
N GLN A 60 4.43 -11.91 -5.33
CA GLN A 60 5.12 -13.11 -4.81
C GLN A 60 5.05 -14.33 -5.73
N SER A 61 5.61 -14.19 -6.93
CA SER A 61 6.28 -15.32 -7.60
C SER A 61 7.71 -15.54 -7.08
N SER A 62 8.21 -14.69 -6.17
CA SER A 62 9.58 -14.74 -5.63
C SER A 62 9.61 -14.41 -4.13
N SER A 63 9.66 -15.46 -3.31
CA SER A 63 10.14 -15.57 -1.91
C SER A 63 10.21 -14.35 -0.97
N MET A 64 9.41 -14.41 0.12
CA MET A 64 9.66 -13.90 1.49
C MET A 64 9.68 -12.35 1.68
N SER A 65 9.10 -11.68 2.68
CA SER A 65 8.71 -12.00 4.07
C SER A 65 7.48 -11.17 4.52
N PRO A 66 6.61 -11.61 5.46
CA PRO A 66 5.28 -11.04 5.64
C PRO A 66 5.13 -9.91 6.67
N PHE A 67 6.19 -9.46 7.37
CA PHE A 67 6.00 -8.50 8.46
C PHE A 67 7.15 -7.49 8.60
N PRO A 68 6.92 -6.20 8.25
CA PRO A 68 7.65 -5.12 8.88
C PRO A 68 7.04 -4.91 10.27
N HIS A 69 7.76 -5.32 11.31
CA HIS A 69 7.53 -4.84 12.67
C HIS A 69 7.76 -3.34 12.69
N HIS A 70 6.73 -2.58 12.34
CA HIS A 70 6.72 -1.16 12.58
C HIS A 70 6.40 -0.94 14.05
N CYS A 71 7.45 -0.68 14.83
CA CYS A 71 7.32 -0.06 16.14
C CYS A 71 6.39 1.15 16.02
N CYS A 72 5.20 1.00 16.59
CA CYS A 72 4.25 2.06 16.81
C CYS A 72 4.88 2.99 17.86
N ASN A 73 5.63 4.01 17.42
CA ASN A 73 6.03 5.07 18.34
C ASN A 73 4.92 6.11 18.39
N THR A 74 3.91 5.81 19.20
CA THR A 74 2.98 6.80 19.75
C THR A 74 2.74 6.47 21.22
N ARG A 75 3.68 6.87 22.07
CA ARG A 75 3.36 7.62 23.30
C ARG A 75 3.83 9.05 22.99
N GLN A 76 3.01 10.10 22.89
CA GLN A 76 2.00 10.62 23.84
C GLN A 76 2.55 10.70 25.27
N THR A 77 3.49 11.61 25.50
CA THR A 77 3.37 12.84 26.32
C THR A 77 4.68 13.63 26.23
#